data_AF-A0A7U9SVZ9-F1
#
_entry.id   AF-A0A7U9SVZ9-F1
#
_cell.length_a   1.000
_cell.length_b   1.000
_cell.length_c   1.000
_cell.angle_alpha   90.00
_cell.angle_beta   90.00
_cell.angle_gamma   90.00
#
_symmetry.space_group_name_H-M   'P 1'
#
loop_
_entity.id
_entity.type
_entity.pdbx_description
1 polymer ?
#
loop_
_entity_poly.entity_id
_entity_poly.type
_entity_poly.pdbx_seq_one_letter_code
_entity_poly.pdbx_strand_id
1 'polypeptide(L)'
;MAERRKSGDITKQEEAEQLEDPMAKVAYELENVFPVLNKVTFGRVSTFCPLFSSHNVLKPLESILVSAEMTSGIFEDICQKDFGAYCREMLFSAPEQGVVREFINIDVRPDIILAPNVGVRGVMWQEIEGKRRTTPARMLVSVFQMEDLAQILTRLTGEFRWEMCKRIQGARWNDLSERSLTSEYFDYIQFYRRNNDLSTEAKEKIKTDMGRARNSIKEMFVMDYSLWILYESNGSPRLNKVARNILFTYCPFSAQVREKLKINPLYRELVEHYDMHMGQKLHRIDNLCQKLRSTGKAVPEEIERERAFIAM
;
A
#
# COMPACT_ATOMS: atom_id res chain seq x y z
N MET A 1 -23.34 7.35 -9.27
CA MET A 1 -24.33 8.44 -9.05
C MET A 1 -24.07 9.62 -9.99
N ALA A 2 -22.95 10.35 -9.88
CA ALA A 2 -22.66 11.52 -10.71
C ALA A 2 -22.63 11.27 -12.23
N GLU A 3 -22.25 10.08 -12.68
CA GLU A 3 -22.32 9.69 -14.09
C GLU A 3 -23.76 9.44 -14.56
N ARG A 4 -24.63 8.84 -13.73
CA ARG A 4 -26.07 8.65 -14.00
C ARG A 4 -26.81 9.98 -14.12
N ARG A 5 -26.38 10.99 -13.37
CA ARG A 5 -26.87 12.37 -13.53
C ARG A 5 -26.39 13.01 -14.84
N LYS A 6 -25.17 12.70 -15.28
CA LYS A 6 -24.64 13.18 -16.57
C LYS A 6 -25.28 12.48 -17.76
N SER A 7 -25.72 11.23 -17.63
CA SER A 7 -26.50 10.51 -18.65
C SER A 7 -27.99 10.89 -18.65
N GLY A 8 -28.47 11.58 -17.60
CA GLY A 8 -29.86 12.04 -17.49
C GLY A 8 -30.81 11.07 -16.80
N ASP A 9 -30.29 9.98 -16.23
CA ASP A 9 -31.09 8.91 -15.60
C ASP A 9 -31.60 9.26 -14.20
N ILE A 10 -31.05 10.29 -13.56
CA ILE A 10 -31.45 10.76 -12.23
C ILE A 10 -31.41 12.30 -12.16
N THR A 11 -32.35 12.88 -11.42
CA THR A 11 -32.36 14.32 -11.11
C THR A 11 -31.34 14.69 -10.04
N LYS A 12 -31.05 15.99 -9.89
CA LYS A 12 -30.17 16.51 -8.82
C LYS A 12 -30.67 16.21 -7.41
N GLN A 13 -31.98 16.14 -7.21
CA GLN A 13 -32.58 15.85 -5.91
C GLN A 13 -32.49 14.36 -5.59
N GLU A 14 -32.83 13.49 -6.55
CA GLU A 14 -32.68 12.04 -6.39
C GLU A 14 -31.21 11.63 -6.17
N GLU A 15 -30.26 12.32 -6.80
CA GLU A 15 -28.84 12.10 -6.53
C GLU A 15 -28.47 12.40 -5.07
N ALA A 16 -28.99 13.50 -4.51
CA ALA A 16 -28.72 13.90 -3.13
C ALA A 16 -29.35 12.93 -2.13
N GLU A 17 -30.58 12.50 -2.37
CA GLU A 17 -31.29 11.52 -1.52
C GLU A 17 -30.62 10.14 -1.55
N GLN A 18 -30.23 9.66 -2.73
CA GLN A 18 -29.51 8.39 -2.86
C GLN A 18 -28.07 8.44 -2.32
N LEU A 19 -27.47 9.64 -2.23
CA LEU A 19 -26.18 9.85 -1.56
C LEU A 19 -26.30 9.80 -0.04
N GLU A 20 -27.49 9.94 0.53
CA GLU A 20 -27.72 9.80 1.96
C GLU A 20 -28.21 8.39 2.35
N ASP A 21 -28.92 7.68 1.46
CA ASP A 21 -29.38 6.31 1.70
C ASP A 21 -28.25 5.24 1.54
N PRO A 22 -27.89 4.51 2.61
CA PRO A 22 -26.91 3.42 2.54
C PRO A 22 -27.32 2.28 1.60
N MET A 23 -28.62 1.94 1.53
CA MET A 23 -29.09 0.82 0.71
C MET A 23 -29.02 1.15 -0.78
N ALA A 24 -29.36 2.39 -1.17
CA ALA A 24 -29.17 2.88 -2.53
C ALA A 24 -27.69 2.84 -2.96
N LYS A 25 -26.75 3.15 -2.06
CA LYS A 25 -25.30 3.03 -2.35
C LYS A 25 -24.88 1.59 -2.58
N VAL A 26 -25.34 0.67 -1.74
CA VAL A 26 -25.04 -0.76 -1.91
C VAL A 26 -25.62 -1.28 -3.23
N ALA A 27 -26.88 -0.96 -3.53
CA ALA A 27 -27.49 -1.33 -4.80
C ALA A 27 -26.69 -0.80 -6.00
N TYR A 28 -26.27 0.47 -5.94
CA TYR A 28 -25.42 1.07 -6.96
C TYR A 28 -24.08 0.32 -7.12
N GLU A 29 -23.41 -0.03 -6.02
CA GLU A 29 -22.15 -0.77 -6.07
C GLU A 29 -22.35 -2.19 -6.64
N LEU A 30 -23.42 -2.88 -6.27
CA LEU A 30 -23.74 -4.21 -6.80
C LEU A 30 -24.04 -4.20 -8.30
N GLU A 31 -24.69 -3.14 -8.81
CA GLU A 31 -25.03 -3.04 -10.22
C GLU A 31 -23.87 -2.55 -11.10
N ASN A 32 -23.07 -1.60 -10.60
CA ASN A 32 -22.12 -0.86 -11.44
C ASN A 32 -20.66 -1.23 -11.16
N VAL A 33 -20.32 -1.54 -9.91
CA VAL A 33 -18.93 -1.77 -9.49
C VAL A 33 -18.62 -3.26 -9.48
N PHE A 34 -19.48 -4.04 -8.83
CA PHE A 34 -19.27 -5.46 -8.63
C PHE A 34 -19.10 -6.26 -9.93
N PRO A 35 -19.90 -6.07 -11.00
CA PRO A 35 -19.75 -6.86 -12.22
C PRO A 35 -18.40 -6.61 -12.92
N VAL A 36 -17.92 -5.37 -12.87
CA VAL A 36 -16.63 -4.97 -13.43
C VAL A 36 -15.51 -5.60 -12.63
N LEU A 37 -15.54 -5.50 -11.30
CA LEU A 37 -14.48 -6.05 -10.46
C LEU A 37 -14.46 -7.58 -10.46
N ASN A 38 -15.63 -8.22 -10.50
CA ASN A 38 -15.76 -9.67 -10.64
C ASN A 38 -15.09 -10.16 -11.94
N LYS A 39 -15.30 -9.42 -13.03
CA LYS A 39 -14.68 -9.68 -14.34
C LYS A 39 -13.17 -9.48 -14.36
N VAL A 40 -12.65 -8.48 -13.62
CA VAL A 40 -11.21 -8.20 -13.57
C VAL A 40 -10.46 -9.19 -12.68
N THR A 41 -11.02 -9.54 -11.51
CA THR A 41 -10.45 -10.53 -10.58
C THR A 41 -10.40 -11.94 -11.20
N PHE A 42 -11.41 -12.29 -12.01
CA PHE A 42 -11.38 -13.49 -12.86
C PHE A 42 -10.19 -13.53 -13.84
N GLY A 43 -9.66 -12.37 -14.24
CA GLY A 43 -8.44 -12.24 -15.06
C GLY A 43 -8.61 -12.39 -16.57
N ARG A 44 -9.74 -12.95 -17.04
CA ARG A 44 -10.10 -13.05 -18.47
C ARG A 44 -11.29 -12.18 -18.79
N VAL A 45 -11.05 -10.87 -18.87
CA VAL A 45 -12.10 -9.86 -19.10
C VAL A 45 -12.88 -10.15 -20.39
N SER A 46 -12.24 -10.44 -21.53
CA SER A 46 -12.97 -10.63 -22.80
C SER A 46 -13.89 -11.85 -22.84
N THR A 47 -13.59 -12.91 -22.10
CA THR A 47 -14.34 -14.18 -22.11
C THR A 47 -15.01 -14.47 -20.76
N PHE A 48 -15.16 -13.45 -19.91
CA PHE A 48 -15.75 -13.62 -18.60
C PHE A 48 -17.21 -14.06 -18.72
N CYS A 49 -17.53 -15.14 -18.03
CA CYS A 49 -18.89 -15.62 -17.86
C CYS A 49 -19.08 -15.91 -16.36
N PRO A 50 -20.07 -15.30 -15.69
CA PRO A 50 -20.32 -15.47 -14.26
C PRO A 50 -20.99 -16.83 -13.96
N LEU A 51 -20.46 -17.91 -14.52
CA LEU A 51 -20.91 -19.28 -14.32
C LEU A 51 -19.80 -20.08 -13.66
N PHE A 52 -20.14 -20.70 -12.53
CA PHE A 52 -19.26 -21.69 -11.91
C PHE A 52 -19.24 -22.94 -12.78
N SER A 53 -18.07 -23.26 -13.34
CA SER A 53 -17.91 -24.32 -14.34
C SER A 53 -16.58 -25.04 -14.14
N SER A 54 -16.59 -26.36 -14.37
CA SER A 54 -15.38 -27.20 -14.33
C SER A 54 -14.30 -26.74 -15.31
N HIS A 55 -14.66 -26.08 -16.41
CA HIS A 55 -13.71 -25.51 -17.36
C HIS A 55 -12.82 -24.40 -16.77
N ASN A 56 -13.28 -23.75 -15.70
CA ASN A 56 -12.55 -22.67 -15.03
C ASN A 56 -11.75 -23.15 -13.82
N VAL A 57 -12.04 -24.36 -13.31
CA VAL A 57 -11.41 -24.95 -12.13
C VAL A 57 -10.28 -25.86 -12.57
N LEU A 58 -9.06 -25.32 -12.68
CA LEU A 58 -7.88 -26.08 -13.15
C LEU A 58 -7.07 -26.71 -12.00
N LYS A 59 -7.47 -26.49 -10.75
CA LYS A 59 -6.84 -27.01 -9.53
C LYS A 59 -7.91 -27.55 -8.58
N PRO A 60 -7.58 -28.48 -7.66
CA PRO A 60 -8.51 -28.93 -6.63
C PRO A 60 -9.07 -27.74 -5.84
N LEU A 61 -10.39 -27.68 -5.67
CA LEU A 61 -11.08 -26.53 -5.03
C LEU A 61 -10.52 -26.23 -3.64
N GLU A 62 -10.24 -27.26 -2.85
CA GLU A 62 -9.67 -27.12 -1.50
C GLU A 62 -8.32 -26.41 -1.50
N SER A 63 -7.51 -26.56 -2.56
CA SER A 63 -6.19 -25.92 -2.66
C SER A 63 -6.23 -24.46 -3.08
N ILE A 64 -7.37 -24.00 -3.62
CA ILE A 64 -7.56 -22.64 -4.13
C ILE A 64 -8.64 -21.86 -3.36
N LEU A 65 -9.30 -22.49 -2.39
CA LEU A 65 -10.29 -21.85 -1.54
C LEU A 65 -9.59 -20.87 -0.60
N VAL A 66 -9.99 -19.61 -0.68
CA VAL A 66 -9.49 -18.54 0.17
C VAL A 66 -10.45 -18.34 1.34
N SER A 67 -9.92 -18.49 2.55
CA SER A 67 -10.63 -18.13 3.78
C SER A 67 -10.24 -16.73 4.27
N ALA A 68 -11.10 -16.14 5.11
CA ALA A 68 -10.82 -14.88 5.78
C ALA A 68 -9.59 -14.99 6.69
N GLU A 69 -9.41 -16.12 7.38
CA GLU A 69 -8.25 -16.39 8.23
C GLU A 69 -6.94 -16.44 7.43
N MET A 70 -6.94 -17.15 6.29
CA MET A 70 -5.77 -17.22 5.40
C MET A 70 -5.39 -15.83 4.88
N THR A 71 -6.39 -15.05 4.45
CA THR A 71 -6.19 -13.69 3.95
C THR A 71 -5.63 -12.78 5.03
N SER A 72 -6.21 -12.85 6.24
CA SER A 72 -5.78 -12.04 7.39
C SER A 72 -4.35 -12.39 7.81
N GLY A 73 -4.00 -13.67 7.90
CA GLY A 73 -2.65 -14.11 8.27
C GLY A 73 -1.58 -13.67 7.27
N ILE A 74 -1.85 -13.79 5.97
CA ILE A 74 -0.94 -13.31 4.92
C ILE A 74 -0.81 -11.78 4.96
N PHE A 75 -1.93 -11.08 5.16
CA PHE A 75 -1.94 -9.63 5.25
C PHE A 75 -1.14 -9.13 6.47
N GLU A 76 -1.29 -9.81 7.61
CA GLU A 76 -0.50 -9.53 8.82
C GLU A 76 0.99 -9.80 8.62
N ASP A 77 1.37 -10.88 7.93
CA ASP A 77 2.78 -11.14 7.58
C ASP A 77 3.37 -10.03 6.69
N ILE A 78 2.60 -9.52 5.72
CA ILE A 78 3.02 -8.37 4.90
C ILE A 78 3.20 -7.12 5.79
N CYS A 79 2.25 -6.83 6.69
CA CYS A 79 2.34 -5.69 7.60
C CYS A 79 3.46 -5.85 8.65
N GLN A 80 3.79 -7.07 9.06
CA GLN A 80 4.93 -7.33 9.94
C GLN A 80 6.27 -7.04 9.24
N LYS A 81 6.34 -7.22 7.92
CA LYS A 81 7.50 -6.85 7.11
C LYS A 81 7.51 -5.35 6.83
N ASP A 82 6.40 -4.80 6.35
CA ASP A 82 6.21 -3.39 6.00
C ASP A 82 5.18 -2.72 6.93
N PHE A 83 5.60 -2.42 8.16
CA PHE A 83 4.73 -1.91 9.22
C PHE A 83 4.11 -0.54 8.91
N GLY A 84 4.73 0.25 8.03
CA GLY A 84 4.23 1.55 7.63
C GLY A 84 3.25 1.52 6.46
N ALA A 85 2.91 0.35 5.89
CA ALA A 85 2.16 0.26 4.63
C ALA A 85 0.82 0.98 4.67
N TYR A 86 0.08 0.75 5.76
CA TYR A 86 -1.27 1.24 5.99
C TYR A 86 -1.32 2.38 7.01
N CYS A 87 -0.16 2.85 7.46
CA CYS A 87 -0.07 4.00 8.35
C CYS A 87 -0.34 5.31 7.60
N ARG A 88 -1.03 6.22 8.27
CA ARG A 88 -1.43 7.53 7.75
C ARG A 88 -1.00 8.61 8.71
N GLU A 89 -0.17 9.51 8.22
CA GLU A 89 0.22 10.69 8.97
C GLU A 89 -0.97 11.66 9.06
N MET A 90 -1.28 12.11 10.27
CA MET A 90 -2.33 13.07 10.59
C MET A 90 -1.84 14.11 11.57
N LEU A 91 -2.40 15.31 11.45
CA LEU A 91 -2.16 16.37 12.42
C LEU A 91 -3.08 16.18 13.64
N PHE A 92 -2.48 15.89 14.78
CA PHE A 92 -3.13 15.84 16.07
C PHE A 92 -2.95 17.17 16.82
N SER A 93 -4.03 17.65 17.43
CA SER A 93 -4.04 18.88 18.22
C SER A 93 -4.94 18.67 19.43
N ALA A 94 -4.34 18.81 20.62
CA ALA A 94 -5.05 18.77 21.89
C ALA A 94 -4.51 19.90 22.80
N PRO A 95 -4.92 21.16 22.54
CA PRO A 95 -4.38 22.32 23.26
C PRO A 95 -4.61 22.24 24.78
N GLU A 96 -5.75 21.69 25.20
CA GLU A 96 -6.10 21.47 26.62
C GLU A 96 -5.07 20.56 27.31
N GLN A 97 -4.61 19.53 26.61
CA GLN A 97 -3.58 18.59 27.07
C GLN A 97 -2.15 19.10 26.85
N GLY A 98 -1.97 20.32 26.30
CA GLY A 98 -0.65 20.92 26.06
C GLY A 98 0.00 20.51 24.73
N VAL A 99 -0.72 19.80 23.86
CA VAL A 99 -0.25 19.43 22.51
C VAL A 99 -0.82 20.40 21.49
N VAL A 100 -0.01 21.35 21.03
CA VAL A 100 -0.47 22.37 20.07
C VAL A 100 -0.74 21.73 18.71
N ARG A 101 0.28 21.12 18.10
CA ARG A 101 0.20 20.45 16.80
C ARG A 101 1.32 19.42 16.71
N GLU A 102 0.98 18.16 16.55
CA GLU A 102 1.93 17.07 16.33
C GLU A 102 1.45 16.17 15.19
N PHE A 103 2.40 15.60 14.45
CA PHE A 103 2.07 14.60 13.43
C PHE A 103 2.08 13.22 14.09
N ILE A 104 1.01 12.46 13.91
CA ILE A 104 0.85 11.10 14.42
C ILE A 104 0.50 10.16 13.27
N ASN A 105 0.87 8.89 13.41
CA ASN A 105 0.54 7.83 12.47
C ASN A 105 -0.64 7.01 13.00
N ILE A 106 -1.68 6.89 12.17
CA ILE A 106 -2.81 5.98 12.43
C ILE A 106 -2.77 4.79 11.48
N ASP A 107 -3.03 3.58 11.97
CA ASP A 107 -3.17 2.38 11.14
C ASP A 107 -4.58 2.33 10.54
N VAL A 108 -4.69 2.38 9.20
CA VAL A 108 -5.95 2.29 8.47
C VAL A 108 -5.87 1.14 7.48
N ARG A 109 -6.29 -0.04 7.94
CA ARG A 109 -6.25 -1.29 7.17
C ARG A 109 -7.32 -1.31 6.07
N PRO A 110 -7.08 -2.03 4.97
CA PRO A 110 -8.03 -2.15 3.87
C PRO A 110 -9.11 -3.19 4.19
N ASP A 111 -10.29 -3.00 3.60
CA ASP A 111 -11.31 -4.03 3.51
C ASP A 111 -10.97 -4.95 2.33
N ILE A 112 -10.77 -6.24 2.62
CA ILE A 112 -10.51 -7.27 1.60
C ILE A 112 -11.80 -8.04 1.34
N ILE A 113 -12.34 -7.90 0.13
CA ILE A 113 -13.59 -8.52 -0.29
C ILE A 113 -13.26 -9.76 -1.14
N LEU A 114 -13.87 -10.89 -0.78
CA LEU A 114 -13.77 -12.12 -1.56
C LEU A 114 -14.85 -12.12 -2.65
N ALA A 115 -14.42 -11.95 -3.90
CA ALA A 115 -15.31 -11.99 -5.06
C ALA A 115 -15.74 -13.45 -5.32
N PRO A 116 -17.03 -13.71 -5.61
CA PRO A 116 -17.56 -15.06 -5.82
C PRO A 116 -17.23 -15.56 -7.24
N ASN A 117 -15.95 -15.78 -7.51
CA ASN A 117 -15.45 -16.35 -8.76
C ASN A 117 -14.20 -17.23 -8.55
N VAL A 118 -13.80 -17.89 -9.64
CA VAL A 118 -12.54 -18.62 -9.75
C VAL A 118 -11.58 -17.78 -10.57
N GLY A 119 -10.69 -17.04 -9.91
CA GLY A 119 -9.89 -16.00 -10.54
C GLY A 119 -8.41 -16.14 -10.31
N VAL A 120 -7.66 -15.31 -11.03
CA VAL A 120 -6.18 -15.31 -11.06
C VAL A 120 -5.60 -13.95 -10.67
N ARG A 121 -6.43 -12.93 -10.43
CA ARG A 121 -5.98 -11.57 -10.11
C ARG A 121 -6.62 -11.02 -8.85
N GLY A 122 -5.86 -10.16 -8.16
CA GLY A 122 -6.41 -9.21 -7.20
C GLY A 122 -6.53 -7.82 -7.83
N VAL A 123 -7.42 -6.99 -7.28
CA VAL A 123 -7.62 -5.59 -7.70
C VAL A 123 -7.74 -4.71 -6.47
N MET A 124 -6.98 -3.62 -6.43
CA MET A 124 -7.27 -2.52 -5.52
C MET A 124 -8.27 -1.59 -6.22
N TRP A 125 -9.50 -1.56 -5.71
CA TRP A 125 -10.57 -0.75 -6.30
C TRP A 125 -10.44 0.72 -5.89
N GLN A 126 -10.17 0.98 -4.62
CA GLN A 126 -10.10 2.31 -4.04
C GLN A 126 -9.00 2.37 -2.99
N GLU A 127 -8.14 3.39 -3.07
CA GLU A 127 -7.14 3.67 -2.04
C GLU A 127 -7.72 4.43 -0.84
N ILE A 128 -8.74 5.28 -1.07
CA ILE A 128 -9.50 6.02 -0.06
C ILE A 128 -10.93 6.29 -0.55
N GLU A 129 -11.85 6.52 0.38
CA GLU A 129 -13.21 6.99 0.12
C GLU A 129 -13.30 8.53 0.17
N GLY A 130 -13.66 9.14 -0.96
CA GLY A 130 -13.89 10.57 -1.08
C GLY A 130 -12.64 11.43 -0.87
N LYS A 131 -12.74 12.40 0.05
CA LYS A 131 -11.65 13.36 0.35
C LYS A 131 -10.89 13.03 1.63
N ARG A 132 -11.44 12.18 2.50
CA ARG A 132 -10.83 11.84 3.79
C ARG A 132 -9.77 10.77 3.59
N ARG A 133 -8.52 11.11 3.89
CA ARG A 133 -7.35 10.21 3.72
C ARG A 133 -7.29 9.06 4.74
N THR A 134 -8.18 9.06 5.72
CA THR A 134 -8.26 8.13 6.85
C THR A 134 -9.30 7.04 6.65
N THR A 135 -9.79 6.89 5.43
CA THR A 135 -10.79 5.90 5.08
C THR A 135 -10.09 4.62 4.62
N PRO A 136 -10.66 3.44 4.90
CA PRO A 136 -10.14 2.17 4.42
C PRO A 136 -10.02 2.12 2.90
N ALA A 137 -8.95 1.49 2.41
CA ALA A 137 -8.90 1.05 1.02
C ALA A 137 -9.80 -0.18 0.82
N ARG A 138 -10.23 -0.42 -0.42
CA ARG A 138 -11.00 -1.61 -0.80
C ARG A 138 -10.22 -2.44 -1.79
N MET A 139 -9.95 -3.69 -1.42
CA MET A 139 -9.21 -4.65 -2.22
C MET A 139 -10.08 -5.87 -2.48
N LEU A 140 -9.98 -6.44 -3.67
CA LEU A 140 -10.76 -7.59 -4.08
C LEU A 140 -9.85 -8.70 -4.55
N VAL A 141 -10.09 -9.90 -4.04
CA VAL A 141 -9.47 -11.15 -4.48
C VAL A 141 -10.54 -12.20 -4.66
N SER A 142 -10.26 -13.27 -5.40
CA SER A 142 -11.26 -14.29 -5.70
C SER A 142 -11.42 -15.25 -4.52
N VAL A 143 -12.65 -15.71 -4.24
CA VAL A 143 -12.89 -16.74 -3.22
C VAL A 143 -12.22 -18.07 -3.61
N PHE A 144 -12.13 -18.35 -4.91
CA PHE A 144 -11.28 -19.42 -5.44
C PHE A 144 -10.12 -18.78 -6.21
N GLN A 145 -8.97 -18.65 -5.56
CA GLN A 145 -7.80 -17.98 -6.10
C GLN A 145 -6.81 -19.01 -6.67
N MET A 146 -6.64 -19.01 -7.98
CA MET A 146 -5.81 -19.98 -8.71
C MET A 146 -4.32 -19.68 -8.60
N GLU A 147 -3.96 -18.41 -8.43
CA GLU A 147 -2.59 -17.94 -8.27
C GLU A 147 -2.23 -17.78 -6.79
N ASP A 148 -0.95 -17.59 -6.49
CA ASP A 148 -0.46 -17.43 -5.12
C ASP A 148 -1.05 -16.17 -4.45
N LEU A 149 -1.81 -16.38 -3.37
CA LEU A 149 -2.50 -15.30 -2.66
C LEU A 149 -1.51 -14.32 -2.00
N ALA A 150 -0.38 -14.79 -1.49
CA ALA A 150 0.62 -13.93 -0.86
C ALA A 150 1.30 -13.00 -1.87
N GLN A 151 1.61 -13.50 -3.07
CA GLN A 151 2.11 -12.67 -4.17
C GLN A 151 1.08 -11.62 -4.58
N ILE A 152 -0.20 -11.99 -4.66
CA ILE A 152 -1.26 -11.05 -5.03
C ILE A 152 -1.45 -9.97 -3.97
N LEU A 153 -1.59 -10.34 -2.70
CA LEU A 153 -1.77 -9.36 -1.63
C LEU A 153 -0.55 -8.43 -1.51
N THR A 154 0.67 -8.98 -1.63
CA THR A 154 1.90 -8.16 -1.66
C THR A 154 1.88 -7.17 -2.82
N ARG A 155 1.47 -7.61 -4.01
CA ARG A 155 1.33 -6.75 -5.19
C ARG A 155 0.32 -5.63 -4.94
N LEU A 156 -0.84 -5.95 -4.34
CA LEU A 156 -1.87 -4.98 -4.00
C LEU A 156 -1.39 -3.95 -2.97
N THR A 157 -0.61 -4.37 -1.97
CA THR A 157 0.03 -3.45 -1.02
C THR A 157 1.01 -2.50 -1.75
N GLY A 158 1.77 -3.00 -2.72
CA GLY A 158 2.62 -2.17 -3.57
C GLY A 158 1.82 -1.16 -4.40
N GLU A 159 0.73 -1.59 -5.05
CA GLU A 159 -0.15 -0.68 -5.79
C GLU A 159 -0.73 0.42 -4.88
N PHE A 160 -1.13 0.05 -3.67
CA PHE A 160 -1.64 0.95 -2.66
C PHE A 160 -0.61 1.97 -2.18
N ARG A 161 0.61 1.52 -1.86
CA ARG A 161 1.75 2.40 -1.51
C ARG A 161 1.95 3.47 -2.57
N TRP A 162 1.95 3.06 -3.85
CA TRP A 162 2.13 3.97 -4.98
C TRP A 162 0.99 4.98 -5.12
N GLU A 163 -0.26 4.51 -5.18
CA GLU A 163 -1.41 5.40 -5.39
C GLU A 163 -1.64 6.31 -4.19
N MET A 164 -1.45 5.83 -2.96
CA MET A 164 -1.55 6.66 -1.78
C MET A 164 -0.50 7.77 -1.77
N CYS A 165 0.75 7.45 -2.13
CA CYS A 165 1.80 8.47 -2.22
C CYS A 165 1.44 9.54 -3.26
N LYS A 166 0.98 9.13 -4.46
CA LYS A 166 0.47 10.07 -5.47
C LYS A 166 -0.70 10.90 -4.96
N ARG A 167 -1.62 10.31 -4.19
CA ARG A 167 -2.78 11.01 -3.61
C ARG A 167 -2.37 12.05 -2.57
N ILE A 168 -1.32 11.77 -1.80
CA ILE A 168 -0.77 12.69 -0.80
C ILE A 168 -0.11 13.89 -1.50
N GLN A 169 0.74 13.62 -2.50
CA GLN A 169 1.52 14.64 -3.22
C GLN A 169 0.69 15.42 -4.27
N GLY A 170 -0.44 14.86 -4.72
CA GLY A 170 -1.32 15.51 -5.70
C GLY A 170 -0.62 15.77 -7.03
N ALA A 171 -0.63 17.02 -7.49
CA ALA A 171 -0.03 17.39 -8.78
C ALA A 171 1.51 17.30 -8.81
N ARG A 172 2.17 17.28 -7.64
CA ARG A 172 3.63 17.26 -7.50
C ARG A 172 4.22 15.88 -7.24
N TRP A 173 3.47 14.82 -7.52
CA TRP A 173 3.88 13.44 -7.22
C TRP A 173 5.20 13.00 -7.88
N ASN A 174 5.62 13.67 -8.95
CA ASN A 174 6.88 13.43 -9.67
C ASN A 174 7.91 14.56 -9.50
N ASP A 175 7.68 15.51 -8.59
CA ASP A 175 8.57 16.64 -8.35
C ASP A 175 9.67 16.25 -7.35
N LEU A 176 10.93 16.44 -7.71
CA LEU A 176 12.08 16.13 -6.84
C LEU A 176 12.36 17.23 -5.80
N SER A 177 11.77 18.42 -5.94
CA SER A 177 11.85 19.46 -4.91
C SER A 177 11.16 19.01 -3.62
N GLU A 178 10.10 18.20 -3.75
CA GLU A 178 9.40 17.50 -2.66
C GLU A 178 9.68 16.00 -2.78
N ARG A 179 10.80 15.56 -2.19
CA ARG A 179 11.20 14.15 -2.23
C ARG A 179 10.14 13.24 -1.61
N SER A 180 9.74 12.24 -2.37
CA SER A 180 8.73 11.24 -2.01
C SER A 180 9.06 9.92 -2.71
N LEU A 181 8.40 8.84 -2.26
CA LEU A 181 8.53 7.53 -2.89
C LEU A 181 8.32 7.60 -4.40
N THR A 182 7.27 8.29 -4.84
CA THR A 182 6.91 8.34 -6.24
C THR A 182 7.83 9.25 -7.04
N SER A 183 8.29 10.37 -6.49
CA SER A 183 9.19 11.29 -7.21
C SER A 183 10.59 10.71 -7.37
N GLU A 184 11.16 10.12 -6.33
CA GLU A 184 12.48 9.48 -6.42
C GLU A 184 12.46 8.23 -7.29
N TYR A 185 11.43 7.39 -7.18
CA TYR A 185 11.34 6.19 -8.01
C TYR A 185 11.07 6.53 -9.49
N PHE A 186 10.27 7.58 -9.74
CA PHE A 186 10.05 8.10 -11.10
C PHE A 186 11.36 8.59 -11.73
N ASP A 187 12.13 9.42 -11.01
CA ASP A 187 13.43 9.91 -11.48
C ASP A 187 14.40 8.75 -11.74
N TYR A 188 14.48 7.80 -10.81
CA TYR A 188 15.29 6.59 -10.95
C TYR A 188 15.00 5.86 -12.27
N ILE A 189 13.75 5.53 -12.56
CA ILE A 189 13.36 4.81 -13.78
C ILE A 189 13.48 5.69 -15.04
N GLN A 190 13.35 7.01 -14.92
CA GLN A 190 13.51 7.91 -16.06
C GLN A 190 14.97 8.07 -16.49
N PHE A 191 15.89 8.15 -15.52
CA PHE A 191 17.29 8.49 -15.76
C PHE A 191 18.29 7.35 -15.54
N TYR A 192 17.82 6.11 -15.31
CA TYR A 192 18.68 4.94 -15.05
C TYR A 192 19.82 4.75 -16.06
N ARG A 193 19.62 5.09 -17.34
CA ARG A 193 20.66 4.96 -18.39
C ARG A 193 21.89 5.81 -18.09
N ARG A 194 21.70 7.00 -17.53
CA ARG A 194 22.77 7.96 -17.19
C ARG A 194 23.30 7.81 -15.77
N ASN A 195 22.67 6.96 -14.95
CA ASN A 195 23.08 6.76 -13.56
C ASN A 195 24.40 5.96 -13.50
N ASN A 196 25.40 6.52 -12.80
CA ASN A 196 26.72 5.92 -12.63
C ASN A 196 26.75 4.84 -11.53
N ASP A 197 25.76 4.83 -10.63
CA ASP A 197 25.63 3.82 -9.58
C ASP A 197 25.08 2.48 -10.08
N LEU A 198 24.69 2.40 -11.37
CA LEU A 198 24.17 1.20 -12.00
C LEU A 198 25.20 0.59 -12.96
N SER A 199 25.45 -0.70 -12.79
CA SER A 199 26.24 -1.49 -13.74
C SER A 199 25.53 -1.59 -15.11
N THR A 200 26.29 -1.90 -16.15
CA THR A 200 25.76 -2.13 -17.50
C THR A 200 24.71 -3.24 -17.51
N GLU A 201 24.95 -4.31 -16.76
CA GLU A 201 24.01 -5.42 -16.58
C GLU A 201 22.73 -4.97 -15.86
N ALA A 202 22.84 -4.15 -14.80
CA ALA A 202 21.68 -3.62 -14.11
C ALA A 202 20.82 -2.74 -15.02
N LYS A 203 21.43 -1.94 -15.91
CA LYS A 203 20.72 -1.12 -16.89
C LYS A 203 19.95 -1.97 -17.91
N GLU A 204 20.55 -3.03 -18.43
CA GLU A 204 19.84 -3.95 -19.34
C GLU A 204 18.73 -4.72 -18.62
N LYS A 205 18.94 -5.12 -17.36
CA LYS A 205 17.88 -5.73 -16.55
C LYS A 205 16.68 -4.79 -16.37
N ILE A 206 16.91 -3.52 -16.00
CA ILE A 206 15.84 -2.51 -15.88
C ILE A 206 15.08 -2.35 -17.19
N LYS A 207 15.78 -2.33 -18.33
CA LYS A 207 15.15 -2.24 -19.65
C LYS A 207 14.26 -3.44 -19.95
N THR A 208 14.72 -4.66 -19.65
CA THR A 208 13.91 -5.88 -19.78
C THR A 208 12.69 -5.85 -18.84
N ASP A 209 12.88 -5.44 -17.61
CA ASP A 209 11.83 -5.37 -16.59
C ASP A 209 10.78 -4.32 -16.93
N MET A 210 11.19 -3.18 -17.49
CA MET A 210 10.29 -2.18 -18.05
C MET A 210 9.44 -2.73 -19.19
N GLY A 211 10.00 -3.60 -20.03
CA GLY A 211 9.24 -4.34 -21.04
C GLY A 211 8.14 -5.21 -20.42
N ARG A 212 8.47 -5.95 -19.36
CA ARG A 212 7.51 -6.77 -18.60
C ARG A 212 6.43 -5.91 -17.92
N ALA A 213 6.83 -4.75 -17.39
CA ALA A 213 5.95 -3.74 -16.79
C ALA A 213 5.15 -2.93 -17.82
N ARG A 214 5.18 -3.29 -19.12
CA ARG A 214 4.48 -2.59 -20.21
C ARG A 214 4.81 -1.09 -20.26
N ASN A 215 6.06 -0.75 -19.96
CA ASN A 215 6.58 0.62 -19.83
C ASN A 215 5.86 1.48 -18.77
N SER A 216 5.14 0.87 -17.82
CA SER A 216 4.52 1.57 -16.70
C SER A 216 5.48 1.63 -15.51
N ILE A 217 5.81 2.85 -15.08
CA ILE A 217 6.66 3.08 -13.90
C ILE A 217 5.98 2.54 -12.63
N LYS A 218 4.65 2.67 -12.53
CA LYS A 218 3.87 2.06 -11.44
C LYS A 218 4.07 0.54 -11.42
N GLU A 219 3.95 -0.12 -12.56
CA GLU A 219 4.10 -1.58 -12.62
C GLU A 219 5.53 -2.03 -12.32
N MET A 220 6.53 -1.25 -12.75
CA MET A 220 7.92 -1.48 -12.40
C MET A 220 8.12 -1.37 -10.87
N PHE A 221 7.58 -0.32 -10.25
CA PHE A 221 7.59 -0.16 -8.80
C PHE A 221 6.94 -1.34 -8.07
N VAL A 222 5.75 -1.76 -8.52
CA VAL A 222 5.01 -2.87 -7.91
C VAL A 222 5.78 -4.19 -8.01
N MET A 223 6.47 -4.43 -9.13
CA MET A 223 7.36 -5.58 -9.29
C MET A 223 8.54 -5.52 -8.31
N ASP A 224 9.21 -4.38 -8.20
CA ASP A 224 10.33 -4.20 -7.25
C ASP A 224 9.87 -4.30 -5.79
N TYR A 225 8.71 -3.74 -5.45
CA TYR A 225 8.10 -3.86 -4.12
C TYR A 225 7.76 -5.32 -3.80
N SER A 226 7.26 -6.09 -4.78
CA SER A 226 7.02 -7.52 -4.57
C SER A 226 8.31 -8.27 -4.28
N LEU A 227 9.41 -7.93 -4.97
CA LEU A 227 10.73 -8.50 -4.67
C LEU A 227 11.26 -8.06 -3.30
N TRP A 228 10.99 -6.82 -2.91
CA TRP A 228 11.34 -6.25 -1.61
C TRP A 228 10.74 -7.07 -0.46
N ILE A 229 9.41 -7.24 -0.47
CA ILE A 229 8.70 -7.92 0.60
C ILE A 229 8.93 -9.44 0.59
N LEU A 230 9.01 -10.08 -0.58
CA LEU A 230 9.12 -11.55 -0.65
C LEU A 230 10.55 -12.07 -0.49
N TYR A 231 11.57 -11.32 -0.95
CA TYR A 231 12.95 -11.80 -0.99
C TYR A 231 13.91 -10.95 -0.14
N GLU A 232 13.88 -9.63 -0.26
CA GLU A 232 14.84 -8.78 0.45
C GLU A 232 14.59 -8.79 1.97
N SER A 233 13.33 -8.89 2.40
CA SER A 233 12.96 -9.10 3.81
C SER A 233 13.56 -10.37 4.43
N ASN A 234 13.85 -11.38 3.60
CA ASN A 234 14.47 -12.64 3.99
C ASN A 234 16.01 -12.63 3.79
N GLY A 235 16.60 -11.47 3.51
CA GLY A 235 18.04 -11.32 3.28
C GLY A 235 18.52 -11.82 1.92
N SER A 236 17.63 -12.06 0.96
CA SER A 236 17.97 -12.45 -0.42
C SER A 236 17.96 -11.22 -1.34
N PRO A 237 19.12 -10.59 -1.63
CA PRO A 237 19.16 -9.39 -2.45
C PRO A 237 18.82 -9.70 -3.91
N ARG A 238 17.75 -9.10 -4.43
CA ARG A 238 17.26 -9.22 -5.82
C ARG A 238 17.24 -7.88 -6.56
N LEU A 239 17.17 -6.78 -5.80
CA LEU A 239 17.12 -5.42 -6.29
C LEU A 239 18.54 -4.87 -6.51
N ASN A 240 18.63 -3.86 -7.36
CA ASN A 240 19.86 -3.07 -7.47
C ASN A 240 19.97 -2.07 -6.31
N LYS A 241 21.15 -1.47 -6.14
CA LYS A 241 21.44 -0.53 -5.05
C LYS A 241 20.47 0.66 -5.02
N VAL A 242 20.11 1.22 -6.17
CA VAL A 242 19.26 2.42 -6.24
C VAL A 242 17.83 2.10 -5.82
N ALA A 243 17.21 1.06 -6.41
CA ALA A 243 15.86 0.63 -6.05
C ALA A 243 15.75 0.24 -4.57
N ARG A 244 16.76 -0.47 -4.04
CA ARG A 244 16.84 -0.84 -2.62
C ARG A 244 16.86 0.39 -1.72
N ASN A 245 17.68 1.39 -2.02
CA ASN A 245 17.78 2.60 -1.20
C ASN A 245 16.45 3.36 -1.14
N ILE A 246 15.75 3.48 -2.28
CA ILE A 246 14.44 4.13 -2.35
C ILE A 246 13.42 3.35 -1.51
N LEU A 247 13.31 2.02 -1.71
CA LEU A 247 12.38 1.18 -0.97
C LEU A 247 12.69 1.16 0.54
N PHE A 248 13.96 1.13 0.94
CA PHE A 248 14.34 1.19 2.36
C PHE A 248 13.93 2.52 3.00
N THR A 249 14.06 3.63 2.26
CA THR A 249 13.73 4.97 2.76
C THR A 249 12.22 5.14 3.00
N TYR A 250 11.39 4.64 2.08
CA TYR A 250 9.95 4.93 2.07
C TYR A 250 9.05 3.75 2.50
N CYS A 251 9.56 2.53 2.38
CA CYS A 251 8.91 1.27 2.82
C CYS A 251 9.88 0.50 3.75
N PRO A 252 10.30 1.11 4.88
CA PRO A 252 11.26 0.50 5.78
C PRO A 252 10.72 -0.79 6.37
N PHE A 253 11.59 -1.79 6.50
CA PHE A 253 11.23 -3.02 7.18
C PHE A 253 11.04 -2.81 8.68
N SER A 254 10.28 -3.67 9.36
CA SER A 254 10.20 -3.67 10.83
C SER A 254 11.54 -3.98 11.50
N ALA A 255 11.69 -3.58 12.76
CA ALA A 255 12.89 -3.77 13.57
C ALA A 255 13.34 -5.23 13.58
N GLN A 256 12.40 -6.17 13.69
CA GLN A 256 12.72 -7.60 13.68
C GLN A 256 13.40 -8.05 12.37
N VAL A 257 12.96 -7.51 11.23
CA VAL A 257 13.56 -7.79 9.93
C VAL A 257 14.87 -7.03 9.80
N ARG A 258 14.92 -5.74 10.17
CA ARG A 258 16.14 -4.91 10.12
C ARG A 258 17.30 -5.53 10.90
N GLU A 259 17.06 -6.05 12.11
CA GLU A 259 18.09 -6.73 12.92
C GLU A 259 18.69 -7.95 12.22
N LYS A 260 17.86 -8.76 11.52
CA LYS A 260 18.36 -9.89 10.72
C LYS A 260 19.19 -9.41 9.54
N LEU A 261 18.79 -8.30 8.90
CA LEU A 261 19.47 -7.75 7.73
C LEU A 261 20.81 -7.06 8.05
N LYS A 262 21.01 -6.55 9.29
CA LYS A 262 22.27 -5.91 9.74
C LYS A 262 23.51 -6.79 9.54
N ILE A 263 23.33 -8.12 9.54
CA ILE A 263 24.41 -9.09 9.29
C ILE A 263 25.01 -8.89 7.90
N ASN A 264 24.18 -8.58 6.91
CA ASN A 264 24.61 -8.41 5.53
C ASN A 264 25.09 -6.96 5.30
N PRO A 265 26.35 -6.75 4.85
CA PRO A 265 26.92 -5.43 4.60
C PRO A 265 26.08 -4.54 3.67
N LEU A 266 25.32 -5.13 2.75
CA LEU A 266 24.46 -4.40 1.81
C LEU A 266 23.35 -3.58 2.49
N TYR A 267 22.89 -4.00 3.67
CA TYR A 267 21.81 -3.31 4.39
C TYR A 267 22.32 -2.57 5.61
N ARG A 268 23.52 -2.88 6.11
CA ARG A 268 24.05 -2.30 7.36
C ARG A 268 24.01 -0.77 7.36
N GLU A 269 24.57 -0.14 6.32
CA GLU A 269 24.58 1.32 6.20
C GLU A 269 23.16 1.92 6.14
N LEU A 270 22.23 1.23 5.44
CA LEU A 270 20.83 1.67 5.32
C LEU A 270 20.10 1.60 6.66
N VAL A 271 20.31 0.51 7.40
CA VAL A 271 19.71 0.31 8.71
C VAL A 271 20.28 1.32 9.71
N GLU A 272 21.60 1.55 9.72
CA GLU A 272 22.24 2.54 10.61
C GLU A 272 21.72 3.96 10.33
N HIS A 273 21.62 4.36 9.06
CA HIS A 273 21.05 5.65 8.69
C HIS A 273 19.59 5.79 9.14
N TYR A 274 18.80 4.73 8.97
CA TYR A 274 17.41 4.70 9.41
C TYR A 274 17.29 4.80 10.94
N ASP A 275 18.06 4.01 11.68
CA ASP A 275 18.05 3.99 13.15
C ASP A 275 18.46 5.35 13.71
N MET A 276 19.45 6.03 13.12
CA MET A 276 19.82 7.40 13.50
C MET A 276 18.66 8.39 13.28
N HIS A 277 18.01 8.34 12.11
CA HIS A 277 16.91 9.25 11.79
C HIS A 277 15.67 9.00 12.68
N MET A 278 15.31 7.73 12.93
CA MET A 278 14.23 7.39 13.86
C MET A 278 14.59 7.74 15.31
N GLY A 279 15.85 7.56 15.73
CA GLY A 279 16.32 7.95 17.06
C GLY A 279 16.15 9.45 17.33
N GLN A 280 16.41 10.30 16.34
CA GLN A 280 16.14 11.75 16.44
C GLN A 280 14.65 12.05 16.60
N LYS A 281 13.78 11.36 15.86
CA LYS A 281 12.31 11.50 15.99
C LYS A 281 11.82 11.03 17.35
N LEU A 282 12.30 9.87 17.81
CA LEU A 282 11.94 9.30 19.10
C LEU A 282 12.35 10.24 20.23
N HIS A 283 13.57 10.79 20.18
CA HIS A 283 14.04 11.78 21.14
C HIS A 283 13.17 13.04 21.17
N ARG A 284 12.67 13.51 20.01
CA ARG A 284 11.71 14.65 19.96
C ARG A 284 10.42 14.32 20.70
N ILE A 285 9.84 13.14 20.46
CA ILE A 285 8.59 12.69 21.09
C ILE A 285 8.80 12.43 22.59
N ASP A 286 9.92 11.82 22.99
CA ASP A 286 10.26 11.61 24.39
C ASP A 286 10.38 12.94 25.15
N ASN A 287 10.99 13.96 24.56
CA ASN A 287 11.05 15.29 25.15
C ASN A 287 9.66 15.94 25.28
N LEU A 288 8.76 15.72 24.32
CA LEU A 288 7.38 16.18 24.43
C LEU A 288 6.67 15.47 25.60
N CYS A 289 6.77 14.14 25.68
CA CYS A 289 6.21 13.35 26.77
C CYS A 289 6.75 13.80 28.14
N GLN A 290 8.04 14.07 28.26
CA GLN A 290 8.65 14.59 29.49
C GLN A 290 8.11 15.98 29.87
N LYS A 291 7.96 16.89 28.90
CA LYS A 291 7.37 18.23 29.14
C LYS A 291 5.91 18.15 29.60
N LEU A 292 5.12 17.24 29.04
CA LEU A 292 3.73 17.03 29.46
C LEU A 292 3.67 16.52 30.90
N ARG A 293 4.51 15.53 31.25
CA ARG A 293 4.63 14.98 32.60
C ARG A 293 5.10 16.01 33.62
N SER A 294 6.09 16.85 33.29
CA SER A 294 6.59 17.90 34.19
C SER A 294 5.57 19.01 34.44
N THR A 295 4.66 19.24 33.48
CA THR A 295 3.55 20.19 33.60
C THR A 295 2.34 19.59 34.35
N GLY A 296 2.45 18.34 34.82
CA GLY A 296 1.37 17.63 35.51
C GLY A 296 0.22 17.19 34.61
N LYS A 297 0.42 17.20 33.29
CA LYS A 297 -0.58 16.76 32.31
C LYS A 297 -0.35 15.30 31.92
N ALA A 298 -1.44 14.55 31.72
CA ALA A 298 -1.36 13.20 31.17
C ALA A 298 -0.88 13.24 29.70
N VAL A 299 -0.08 12.25 29.31
CA VAL A 299 0.33 12.09 27.91
C VAL A 299 -0.85 11.50 27.14
N PRO A 300 -1.29 12.12 26.02
CA PRO A 300 -2.37 11.57 25.20
C PRO A 300 -1.98 10.21 24.60
N GLU A 301 -2.95 9.30 24.50
CA GLU A 301 -2.74 7.95 23.99
C GLU A 301 -2.19 7.97 22.55
N GLU A 302 -2.60 8.95 21.75
CA GLU A 302 -2.15 9.13 20.37
C GLU A 302 -0.64 9.39 20.29
N ILE A 303 -0.07 10.11 21.27
CA ILE A 303 1.36 10.40 21.34
C ILE A 303 2.13 9.16 21.81
N GLU A 304 1.54 8.35 22.70
CA GLU A 304 2.13 7.07 23.10
C GLU A 304 2.13 6.05 21.96
N ARG A 305 1.06 6.01 21.15
CA ARG A 305 1.00 5.20 19.93
C ARG A 305 2.02 5.64 18.90
N GLU A 306 2.18 6.96 18.69
CA GLU A 306 3.23 7.48 17.79
C GLU A 306 4.62 7.11 18.27
N ARG A 307 4.87 7.19 19.59
CA ARG A 307 6.13 6.76 20.20
C ARG A 307 6.40 5.27 19.94
N ALA A 308 5.39 4.42 20.10
CA ALA A 308 5.50 2.99 19.81
C ALA A 308 5.74 2.72 18.32
N PHE A 309 5.07 3.45 17.44
CA PHE A 309 5.24 3.34 15.98
C PHE A 309 6.65 3.71 15.53
N ILE A 310 7.24 4.80 16.05
CA ILE A 310 8.63 5.20 15.72
C ILE A 310 9.64 4.15 16.19
N ALA A 311 9.32 3.40 17.25
CA ALA A 311 10.17 2.35 17.79
C ALA A 311 10.06 0.99 17.06
N MET A 312 9.10 0.84 16.12
CA MET A 312 8.91 -0.37 15.31
C MET A 312 9.93 -0.52 14.18
#